data_AF-A0A7C6Z622-F1
#
_entry.id   AF-A0A7C6Z622-F1
#
_cell.length_a   1.000
_cell.length_b   1.000
_cell.length_c   1.000
_cell.angle_alpha   90.00
_cell.angle_beta   90.00
_cell.angle_gamma   90.00
#
_symmetry.space_group_name_H-M   'P 1'
#
loop_
_entity.id
_entity.type
_entity.pdbx_description
1 polymer ?
#
loop_
_entity_poly.entity_id
_entity_poly.type
_entity_poly.pdbx_seq_one_letter_code
_entity_poly.pdbx_strand_id
1 'polypeptide(L)'
;MKTLTLKLGGKTYTTSRITAYLSREAMAVNKDMLGIAKTAKALDQDDIDGAEKLMEDMESAAIRKANLICEVYGNKFTVDELERNLTNAEIDEQVNRIIQGISGVVEKN
;
A
#
# COMPACT_ATOMS: atom_id res chain seq x y z
N MET A 1 -12.74 2.61 -15.25
CA MET A 1 -11.82 1.73 -14.49
C MET A 1 -12.47 0.37 -14.35
N LYS A 2 -11.72 -0.73 -14.53
CA LYS A 2 -12.18 -2.05 -14.06
C LYS A 2 -12.27 -1.98 -12.53
N THR A 3 -13.39 -2.38 -11.96
CA THR A 3 -13.60 -2.45 -10.51
C THR A 3 -12.59 -3.46 -9.93
N LEU A 4 -11.67 -3.00 -9.09
CA LEU A 4 -10.74 -3.90 -8.39
C LEU A 4 -11.49 -4.67 -7.31
N THR A 5 -11.04 -5.91 -7.08
CA THR A 5 -11.60 -6.83 -6.10
C THR A 5 -10.51 -7.32 -5.15
N LEU A 6 -10.89 -7.51 -3.89
CA LEU A 6 -10.04 -8.04 -2.82
C LEU A 6 -10.79 -9.13 -2.07
N LYS A 7 -10.16 -10.27 -1.80
CA LYS A 7 -10.75 -11.37 -1.05
C LYS A 7 -10.12 -11.45 0.34
N LEU A 8 -10.92 -11.36 1.40
CA LEU A 8 -10.48 -11.53 2.80
C LEU A 8 -11.41 -12.52 3.50
N GLY A 9 -10.86 -13.53 4.19
CA GLY A 9 -11.63 -14.47 5.01
C GLY A 9 -12.81 -15.14 4.29
N GLY A 10 -12.75 -15.30 2.96
CA GLY A 10 -13.82 -15.86 2.14
C GLY A 10 -14.83 -14.85 1.56
N LYS A 11 -14.77 -13.58 1.94
CA LYS A 11 -15.60 -12.50 1.38
C LYS A 11 -14.85 -11.75 0.28
N THR A 12 -15.54 -11.41 -0.80
CA THR A 12 -14.99 -10.58 -1.89
C THR A 12 -15.52 -9.16 -1.76
N TYR A 13 -14.60 -8.21 -1.63
CA TYR A 13 -14.86 -6.78 -1.58
C TYR A 13 -14.58 -6.16 -2.93
N THR A 14 -15.45 -5.24 -3.33
CA THR A 14 -15.28 -4.42 -4.54
C THR A 14 -14.90 -3.00 -4.14
N THR A 15 -14.04 -2.39 -4.96
CA THR A 15 -13.63 -1.00 -4.78
C THR A 15 -14.79 -0.04 -4.81
N SER A 16 -14.68 0.99 -3.98
CA SER A 16 -15.58 2.13 -3.97
C SER A 16 -15.13 3.19 -4.99
N ARG A 17 -15.78 4.35 -4.99
CA ARG A 17 -15.36 5.47 -5.83
C ARG A 17 -13.99 5.97 -5.37
N ILE A 18 -12.96 5.69 -6.15
CA ILE A 18 -11.62 6.24 -5.91
C ILE A 18 -11.66 7.75 -6.15
N THR A 19 -11.38 8.52 -5.10
CA THR A 19 -11.37 9.98 -5.15
C THR A 19 -9.98 10.47 -5.59
N ALA A 20 -9.90 11.74 -6.02
CA ALA A 20 -8.61 12.36 -6.33
C ALA A 20 -7.66 12.40 -5.12
N TYR A 21 -8.21 12.43 -3.90
CA TYR A 21 -7.42 12.33 -2.67
C TYR A 21 -6.76 10.95 -2.56
N LEU A 22 -7.54 9.86 -2.68
CA LEU A 22 -7.03 8.49 -2.63
C LEU A 22 -6.00 8.24 -3.74
N SER A 23 -6.20 8.84 -4.91
CA SER A 23 -5.21 8.76 -6.00
C SER A 23 -3.88 9.43 -5.66
N ARG A 24 -3.92 10.62 -5.05
CA ARG A 24 -2.70 11.31 -4.59
C ARG A 24 -2.01 10.55 -3.48
N GLU A 25 -2.78 9.99 -2.55
CA GLU A 25 -2.25 9.22 -1.44
C GLU A 25 -1.55 7.95 -1.92
N ALA A 26 -2.16 7.20 -2.85
CA ALA A 26 -1.54 6.05 -3.48
C ALA A 26 -0.20 6.38 -4.16
N MET A 27 -0.12 7.51 -4.86
CA MET A 27 1.13 7.97 -5.48
C MET A 27 2.17 8.41 -4.44
N ALA A 28 1.73 9.07 -3.36
CA ALA A 28 2.61 9.49 -2.28
C ALA A 28 3.24 8.29 -1.57
N VAL A 29 2.44 7.30 -1.17
CA VAL A 29 2.90 6.05 -0.56
C VAL A 29 3.88 5.32 -1.47
N ASN A 30 3.62 5.25 -2.78
CA ASN A 30 4.55 4.65 -3.74
C ASN A 30 5.90 5.40 -3.81
N LYS A 31 5.85 6.73 -3.81
CA LYS A 31 7.05 7.57 -3.81
C LYS A 31 7.86 7.36 -2.53
N ASP A 32 7.20 7.30 -1.38
CA ASP A 32 7.84 7.09 -0.08
C ASP A 32 8.52 5.72 -0.04
N MET A 33 7.86 4.67 -0.58
CA MET A 33 8.44 3.34 -0.67
C MET A 33 9.68 3.28 -1.56
N LEU A 34 9.68 4.00 -2.70
CA LEU A 34 10.88 4.15 -3.53
C LEU A 34 11.97 4.95 -2.83
N GLY A 35 11.61 5.92 -1.99
CA GLY A 35 12.53 6.66 -1.13
C GLY A 35 13.21 5.75 -0.11
N ILE A 36 12.41 4.99 0.64
CA ILE A 36 12.85 3.99 1.62
C ILE A 36 13.81 2.99 0.97
N ALA A 37 13.46 2.44 -0.20
CA ALA A 37 14.33 1.49 -0.91
C ALA A 37 15.69 2.10 -1.31
N LYS A 38 15.72 3.39 -1.67
CA LYS A 38 16.97 4.10 -1.97
C LYS A 38 17.80 4.34 -0.72
N THR A 39 17.16 4.78 0.37
CA THR A 39 17.83 5.00 1.66
C THR A 39 18.40 3.70 2.20
N ALA A 40 17.62 2.61 2.17
CA ALA A 40 18.08 1.27 2.57
C ALA A 40 19.32 0.81 1.81
N LYS A 41 19.40 1.10 0.50
CA LYS A 41 20.57 0.76 -0.33
C LYS A 41 21.81 1.62 -0.03
N ALA A 42 21.60 2.84 0.45
CA ALA A 42 22.67 3.79 0.78
C ALA A 42 23.10 3.73 2.25
N LEU A 43 22.42 2.93 3.07
CA LEU A 43 22.65 2.83 4.51
C LEU A 43 23.97 2.10 4.78
N ASP A 44 24.79 2.72 5.63
CA ASP A 44 26.02 2.09 6.13
C ASP A 44 25.69 1.13 7.30
N GLN A 45 26.48 0.07 7.47
CA GLN A 45 26.23 -0.92 8.54
C GLN A 45 26.38 -0.33 9.94
N ASP A 46 27.22 0.70 10.08
CA ASP A 46 27.49 1.36 11.36
C ASP A 46 26.57 2.58 11.60
N ASP A 47 25.68 2.92 10.65
CA ASP A 47 24.72 4.03 10.76
C ASP A 47 23.43 3.57 11.46
N ILE A 48 23.51 3.40 12.78
CA ILE A 48 22.39 2.95 13.62
C ILE A 48 21.23 3.97 13.58
N ASP A 49 21.53 5.27 13.65
CA ASP A 49 20.50 6.31 13.61
C ASP A 49 19.76 6.31 12.26
N GLY A 50 20.49 6.11 11.15
CA GLY A 50 19.89 5.94 9.83
C GLY A 50 19.04 4.66 9.73
N ALA A 51 19.46 3.58 10.39
CA ALA A 51 18.70 2.33 10.44
C ALA A 51 17.39 2.49 11.22
N GLU A 52 17.41 3.15 12.38
CA GLU A 52 16.22 3.43 13.18
C GLU A 52 15.22 4.28 12.39
N LYS A 53 15.68 5.37 11.79
CA LYS A 53 14.83 6.22 10.96
C LYS A 53 14.23 5.48 9.77
N LEU A 54 15.01 4.60 9.13
CA LEU A 54 14.51 3.76 8.05
C LEU A 54 13.39 2.83 8.52
N MET A 55 13.52 2.25 9.72
CA MET A 55 12.47 1.41 10.32
C MET A 55 11.20 2.23 10.60
N GLU A 56 11.32 3.43 11.14
CA GLU A 56 10.19 4.34 11.37
C GLU A 56 9.47 4.71 10.06
N ASP A 57 10.24 5.05 9.01
CA ASP A 57 9.70 5.35 7.69
C ASP A 57 8.98 4.13 7.10
N MET A 58 9.52 2.93 7.28
CA MET A 58 8.90 1.66 6.85
C MET A 58 7.59 1.38 7.59
N GLU A 59 7.54 1.58 8.90
CA GLU A 59 6.34 1.39 9.71
C GLU A 59 5.25 2.39 9.31
N SER A 60 5.62 3.67 9.15
CA SER A 60 4.71 4.72 8.69
C SER A 60 4.14 4.39 7.30
N ALA A 61 4.98 3.93 6.37
CA ALA A 61 4.53 3.50 5.05
C ALA A 61 3.60 2.28 5.13
N ALA A 62 3.88 1.30 6.00
CA ALA A 62 3.04 0.13 6.20
C ALA A 62 1.63 0.51 6.68
N ILE A 63 1.54 1.37 7.69
CA ILE A 63 0.27 1.88 8.23
C ILE A 63 -0.53 2.60 7.14
N ARG A 64 0.12 3.47 6.36
CA ARG A 64 -0.54 4.21 5.28
C ARG A 64 -1.02 3.29 4.16
N LYS A 65 -0.27 2.24 3.81
CA LYS A 65 -0.70 1.22 2.82
C LYS A 65 -1.98 0.52 3.27
N ALA A 66 -2.03 0.06 4.51
CA ALA A 66 -3.19 -0.63 5.04
C ALA A 66 -4.44 0.28 5.09
N ASN A 67 -4.29 1.51 5.56
CA ASN A 67 -5.36 2.50 5.58
C ASN A 67 -5.87 2.85 4.19
N LEU A 68 -4.96 3.09 3.23
CA LEU A 68 -5.32 3.37 1.84
C LEU A 68 -6.18 2.25 1.23
N ILE A 69 -5.81 0.99 1.48
CA ILE A 69 -6.61 -0.16 1.02
C ILE A 69 -8.00 -0.10 1.65
N CYS A 70 -8.10 0.05 2.97
CA CYS A 70 -9.41 0.13 3.65
C CYS A 70 -10.29 1.23 3.03
N GLU A 71 -9.75 2.43 2.84
CA GLU A 71 -10.48 3.56 2.27
C GLU A 71 -10.90 3.33 0.81
N VAL A 72 -10.02 2.77 -0.02
CA VAL A 72 -10.32 2.46 -1.42
C VAL A 72 -11.46 1.45 -1.55
N TYR A 73 -11.55 0.49 -0.62
CA TYR A 73 -12.66 -0.45 -0.55
C TYR A 73 -13.87 0.07 0.24
N GLY A 74 -13.83 1.32 0.71
CA GLY A 74 -14.93 2.02 1.36
C GLY A 74 -15.11 1.64 2.84
N ASN A 75 -14.02 1.33 3.54
CA ASN A 75 -13.97 0.99 4.97
C ASN A 75 -14.91 -0.17 5.34
N LYS A 76 -15.04 -1.15 4.44
CA LYS A 76 -15.88 -2.36 4.63
C LYS A 76 -15.21 -3.42 5.52
N PHE A 77 -13.94 -3.22 5.84
CA PHE A 77 -13.11 -4.03 6.72
C PHE A 77 -12.07 -3.11 7.40
N THR A 78 -11.48 -3.58 8.49
CA THR A 78 -10.48 -2.87 9.27
C THR A 78 -9.05 -3.24 8.85
N VAL A 79 -8.06 -2.46 9.30
CA VAL A 79 -6.63 -2.77 9.13
C VAL A 79 -6.29 -4.10 9.80
N ASP A 80 -6.78 -4.35 11.02
CA ASP A 80 -6.58 -5.63 11.71
C ASP A 80 -7.11 -6.82 10.89
N GLU A 81 -8.28 -6.68 10.27
CA GLU A 81 -8.83 -7.72 9.39
C GLU A 81 -7.98 -7.92 8.14
N LEU A 82 -7.42 -6.85 7.58
CA LEU A 82 -6.53 -6.90 6.44
C LEU A 82 -5.24 -7.66 6.79
N GLU A 83 -4.55 -7.25 7.85
CA GLU A 83 -3.26 -7.81 8.28
C GLU A 83 -3.36 -9.25 8.81
N ARG A 84 -4.53 -9.66 9.31
CA ARG A 84 -4.77 -11.07 9.67
C ARG A 84 -4.98 -11.98 8.45
N ASN A 85 -5.37 -11.42 7.31
CA ASN A 85 -5.73 -12.18 6.12
C ASN A 85 -4.71 -12.07 4.99
N LEU A 86 -3.88 -11.03 4.98
CA LEU A 86 -2.87 -10.78 3.97
C LEU A 86 -1.49 -10.64 4.61
N THR A 87 -0.49 -11.17 3.93
CA THR A 87 0.92 -10.88 4.19
C THR A 87 1.28 -9.47 3.74
N ASN A 88 2.38 -8.93 4.25
CA ASN A 88 2.91 -7.64 3.81
C ASN A 88 3.13 -7.57 2.29
N ALA A 89 3.57 -8.68 1.67
CA ALA A 89 3.75 -8.76 0.23
C ALA A 89 2.41 -8.66 -0.54
N GLU A 90 1.36 -9.30 -0.05
CA GLU A 90 0.02 -9.21 -0.64
C GLU A 90 -0.59 -7.82 -0.46
N ILE A 91 -0.32 -7.16 0.67
CA ILE A 91 -0.69 -5.75 0.90
C ILE A 91 0.00 -4.86 -0.13
N ASP A 92 1.31 -5.03 -0.35
CA ASP A 92 2.06 -4.29 -1.37
C ASP A 92 1.51 -4.51 -2.78
N GLU A 93 1.18 -5.76 -3.11
CA GLU A 93 0.53 -6.10 -4.38
C GLU A 93 -0.82 -5.38 -4.53
N GLN A 94 -1.65 -5.34 -3.48
CA GLN A 94 -2.92 -4.62 -3.54
C GLN A 94 -2.72 -3.12 -3.77
N VAL A 95 -1.76 -2.49 -3.11
CA VAL A 95 -1.44 -1.08 -3.34
C VAL A 95 -0.98 -0.84 -4.78
N ASN A 96 -0.13 -1.72 -5.32
CA ASN A 96 0.30 -1.65 -6.72
C ASN A 96 -0.88 -1.78 -7.69
N ARG A 97 -1.80 -2.72 -7.45
CA ARG A 97 -3.04 -2.87 -8.25
C ARG A 97 -3.91 -1.62 -8.18
N ILE A 98 -3.99 -0.96 -7.02
CA ILE A 98 -4.69 0.33 -6.85
C ILE A 98 -4.02 1.41 -7.71
N ILE A 99 -2.69 1.53 -7.66
CA ILE A 99 -1.92 2.51 -8.44
C ILE A 99 -2.07 2.28 -9.95
N GLN A 100 -1.96 1.04 -10.40
CA GLN A 100 -2.21 0.63 -11.79
C GLN A 100 -3.64 0.98 -12.22
N GLY A 101 -4.63 0.67 -11.38
CA GLY A 101 -6.03 1.02 -11.62
C GLY A 101 -6.28 2.52 -11.76
N ILE A 102 -5.61 3.34 -10.94
CA ILE A 102 -5.66 4.81 -10.99
C ILE A 102 -5.00 5.35 -12.25
N SER A 103 -3.80 4.87 -12.58
CA SER A 103 -3.01 5.33 -13.72
C SER A 103 -3.55 4.86 -15.07
N GLY A 104 -4.52 3.92 -15.07
CA GLY A 104 -5.08 3.33 -16.29
C GLY A 104 -4.12 2.34 -16.96
N VAL A 105 -2.98 2.04 -16.34
CA VAL A 105 -2.05 1.00 -16.75
C VAL A 105 -2.65 -0.33 -16.30
N VAL A 106 -3.38 -0.99 -17.19
CA VAL A 106 -3.85 -2.35 -16.96
C VAL A 106 -2.71 -3.28 -17.35
N GLU A 107 -2.13 -4.02 -16.41
CA GLU A 107 -1.30 -5.17 -16.77
C GLU A 107 -2.13 -6.08 -17.70
N LYS A 108 -1.66 -6.21 -18.94
CA LYS A 108 -2.14 -7.26 -19.83
C LYS A 108 -1.55 -8.55 -19.28
N ASN A 109 -2.41 -9.37 -18.67
CA ASN A 109 -2.14 -10.79 -18.42
C ASN A 109 -1.52 -11.44 -19.67
#